data_AF-A0A399R5W6-F1
#
_entry.id   AF-A0A399R5W6-F1
#
_cell.length_a   1.000
_cell.length_b   1.000
_cell.length_c   1.000
_cell.angle_alpha   90.00
_cell.angle_beta   90.00
_cell.angle_gamma   90.00
#
_symmetry.space_group_name_H-M   'P 1'
#
loop_
_entity.id
_entity.type
_entity.pdbx_description
1 polymer ?
#
loop_
_entity_poly.entity_id
_entity_poly.type
_entity_poly.pdbx_seq_one_letter_code
_entity_poly.pdbx_strand_id
1 'polypeptide(L)'
;MPEDTFTLADAGWIYIATLVILVLEAVTGQLKGCTRRDFGLTALCFVVNSVVTRPLVGLGMGVLAAWLVPAFAGAGATVPLWQAVLISFVSLEFVFYWVHRWSHEGQKKGHWLEWLWKIHRTHHSATEINVTVVQRQNIFWALFSPHIWMVALFTYFGMVSGVAISMVVLYVWNLLTHTHWRFDQALLKYPAFRAIMHIVITPSMHHAHHGFGKNGKMYRNYGLCLSVFDWMFGTLFVPDGKPSRYGVPGEQPHWAEEAFYPLNLLTPTQKKEAPAKA
;
A
#
# COMPACT_ATOMS: atom_id res chain seq x y z
N MET A 1 -3.04 -28.73 10.67
CA MET A 1 -4.16 -27.79 10.47
C MET A 1 -5.34 -28.60 9.94
N PRO A 2 -6.58 -28.27 10.32
CA PRO A 2 -7.77 -28.91 9.74
C PRO A 2 -7.80 -28.79 8.21
N GLU A 3 -8.33 -29.78 7.51
CA GLU A 3 -8.40 -29.82 6.04
C GLU A 3 -9.19 -28.63 5.44
N ASP A 4 -10.09 -28.02 6.21
CA ASP A 4 -10.92 -26.88 5.79
C ASP A 4 -10.35 -25.50 6.15
N THR A 5 -9.07 -25.41 6.52
CA THR A 5 -8.45 -24.13 6.90
C THR A 5 -8.25 -23.27 5.66
N PHE A 6 -9.02 -22.19 5.49
CA PHE A 6 -8.75 -21.20 4.45
C PHE A 6 -7.43 -20.48 4.73
N THR A 7 -6.57 -20.39 3.72
CA THR A 7 -5.24 -19.78 3.77
C THR A 7 -5.05 -18.80 2.61
N LEU A 8 -3.90 -18.10 2.60
CA LEU A 8 -3.53 -17.24 1.47
C LEU A 8 -3.24 -18.02 0.17
N ALA A 9 -2.96 -19.33 0.25
CA ALA A 9 -2.77 -20.15 -0.95
C ALA A 9 -4.09 -20.30 -1.73
N ASP A 10 -5.21 -20.39 -1.01
CA ASP A 10 -6.57 -20.47 -1.58
C ASP A 10 -7.01 -19.16 -2.25
N ALA A 11 -6.31 -18.06 -1.95
CA ALA A 11 -6.55 -16.74 -2.53
C ALA A 11 -5.72 -16.46 -3.80
N GLY A 12 -5.11 -17.47 -4.43
CA GLY A 12 -4.29 -17.29 -5.64
C GLY A 12 -5.01 -16.61 -6.81
N TRP A 13 -6.34 -16.71 -6.86
CA TRP A 13 -7.19 -16.03 -7.84
C TRP A 13 -7.03 -14.50 -7.84
N ILE A 14 -6.56 -13.91 -6.74
CA ILE A 14 -6.29 -12.47 -6.63
C ILE A 14 -5.28 -12.00 -7.68
N TYR A 15 -4.27 -12.81 -7.97
CA TYR A 15 -3.31 -12.49 -9.02
C TYR A 15 -3.97 -12.51 -10.40
N ILE A 16 -4.87 -13.45 -10.64
CA ILE A 16 -5.68 -13.50 -11.86
C ILE A 16 -6.57 -12.25 -11.96
N ALA A 17 -7.25 -11.87 -10.88
CA ALA A 17 -8.06 -10.64 -10.85
C ALA A 17 -7.23 -9.39 -11.15
N THR A 18 -6.01 -9.29 -10.60
CA THR A 18 -5.07 -8.21 -10.89
C THR A 18 -4.71 -8.16 -12.39
N LEU A 19 -4.42 -9.32 -12.99
CA LEU A 19 -4.11 -9.43 -14.42
C LEU A 19 -5.32 -9.07 -15.29
N VAL A 20 -6.52 -9.51 -14.91
CA VAL A 20 -7.76 -9.17 -15.63
C VAL A 20 -7.97 -7.66 -15.62
N ILE A 21 -7.85 -7.01 -14.46
CA ILE A 21 -7.97 -5.54 -14.35
C ILE A 21 -6.91 -4.86 -15.22
N LEU A 22 -5.65 -5.32 -15.17
CA LEU A 22 -4.56 -4.75 -15.96
C LEU A 22 -4.81 -4.86 -17.46
N VAL A 23 -5.29 -6.02 -17.93
CA VAL A 23 -5.67 -6.22 -19.33
C VAL A 23 -6.81 -5.29 -19.72
N LEU A 24 -7.84 -5.17 -18.87
CA LEU A 24 -8.96 -4.26 -19.11
C LEU A 24 -8.49 -2.78 -19.19
N GLU A 25 -7.54 -2.36 -18.34
CA GLU A 25 -6.95 -1.02 -18.38
C GLU A 25 -6.13 -0.81 -19.67
N ALA A 26 -5.42 -1.85 -20.13
CA ALA A 26 -4.67 -1.82 -21.37
C ALA A 26 -5.59 -1.67 -22.60
N VAL A 27 -6.63 -2.51 -22.72
CA VAL A 27 -7.52 -2.50 -23.89
C VAL A 27 -8.40 -1.25 -23.96
N THR A 28 -8.71 -0.64 -22.80
CA THR A 28 -9.43 0.64 -22.74
C THR A 28 -8.51 1.86 -22.84
N GLY A 29 -7.21 1.65 -23.05
CA GLY A 29 -6.23 2.70 -23.33
C GLY A 29 -5.81 3.53 -22.11
N GLN A 30 -6.07 3.06 -20.89
CA GLN A 30 -5.75 3.77 -19.65
C GLN A 30 -4.26 3.70 -19.28
N LEU A 31 -3.51 2.81 -19.93
CA LEU A 31 -2.05 2.66 -19.72
C LEU A 31 -1.20 3.54 -20.65
N LYS A 32 -1.80 4.39 -21.51
CA LYS A 32 -1.07 5.19 -22.51
C LYS A 32 -0.02 6.14 -21.93
N GLY A 33 -0.22 6.61 -20.69
CA GLY A 33 0.74 7.46 -19.98
C GLY A 33 1.83 6.71 -19.21
N CYS A 34 1.79 5.37 -19.18
CA CYS A 34 2.78 4.55 -18.47
C CYS A 34 3.99 4.26 -19.36
N THR A 35 5.19 4.32 -18.79
CA THR A 35 6.43 4.08 -19.52
C THR A 35 6.97 2.66 -19.32
N ARG A 36 7.90 2.23 -20.18
CA ARG A 36 8.65 0.95 -19.98
C ARG A 36 9.38 0.91 -18.63
N ARG A 37 9.87 2.06 -18.18
CA ARG A 37 10.51 2.21 -16.86
C ARG A 37 9.51 1.90 -15.74
N ASP A 38 8.28 2.39 -15.82
CA ASP A 38 7.26 2.16 -14.78
C ASP A 38 6.94 0.68 -14.64
N PHE A 39 6.72 -0.02 -15.75
CA PHE A 39 6.48 -1.46 -15.73
C PHE A 39 7.71 -2.25 -15.29
N GLY A 40 8.91 -1.87 -15.74
CA GLY A 40 10.17 -2.51 -15.35
C GLY A 40 10.45 -2.39 -13.85
N LEU A 41 10.30 -1.19 -13.29
CA LEU A 41 10.43 -0.94 -11.85
C LEU A 41 9.40 -1.74 -11.06
N THR A 42 8.13 -1.69 -11.48
CA THR A 42 7.04 -2.39 -10.79
C THR A 42 7.25 -3.90 -10.81
N ALA A 43 7.62 -4.47 -11.95
CA ALA A 43 7.91 -5.90 -12.08
C ALA A 43 9.10 -6.33 -11.21
N LEU A 44 10.21 -5.57 -11.23
CA LEU A 44 11.38 -5.83 -10.38
C LEU A 44 10.99 -5.82 -8.90
N CYS A 45 10.36 -4.74 -8.45
CA CYS A 45 9.90 -4.56 -7.08
C CYS A 45 8.93 -5.67 -6.65
N PHE A 46 7.98 -6.03 -7.51
CA PHE A 46 7.02 -7.09 -7.25
C PHE A 46 7.70 -8.45 -7.07
N VAL A 47 8.58 -8.83 -7.99
CA VAL A 47 9.29 -10.13 -7.95
C VAL A 47 10.17 -10.22 -6.72
N VAL A 48 10.98 -9.20 -6.44
CA VAL A 48 11.88 -9.19 -5.28
C VAL A 48 11.08 -9.22 -3.98
N ASN A 49 10.03 -8.40 -3.84
CA ASN A 49 9.19 -8.44 -2.64
C ASN A 49 8.49 -9.79 -2.46
N SER A 50 8.02 -10.42 -3.53
CA SER A 50 7.24 -11.66 -3.45
C SER A 50 8.10 -12.89 -3.19
N VAL A 51 9.30 -12.95 -3.79
CA VAL A 51 10.19 -14.12 -3.70
C VAL A 51 11.19 -14.00 -2.54
N VAL A 52 11.59 -12.78 -2.19
CA VAL A 52 12.67 -12.54 -1.21
C VAL A 52 12.14 -11.80 0.02
N THR A 53 11.72 -10.55 -0.11
CA THR A 53 11.51 -9.70 1.08
C THR A 53 10.36 -10.19 1.95
N ARG A 54 9.16 -10.39 1.40
CA ARG A 54 7.98 -10.78 2.18
C ARG A 54 8.15 -12.16 2.85
N PRO A 55 8.65 -13.21 2.16
CA PRO A 55 8.93 -14.49 2.83
C PRO A 55 9.94 -14.37 3.98
N LEU A 56 11.04 -13.64 3.79
CA LEU A 56 12.06 -13.45 4.82
C LEU A 56 11.51 -12.68 6.03
N VAL A 57 10.74 -11.61 5.80
CA VAL A 57 10.12 -10.85 6.88
C VAL A 57 9.06 -11.69 7.60
N GLY A 58 8.22 -12.42 6.87
CA GLY A 58 7.21 -13.30 7.47
C GLY A 58 7.85 -14.37 8.36
N LEU A 59 8.90 -15.03 7.88
CA LEU A 59 9.67 -16.00 8.66
C LEU A 59 10.32 -15.35 9.89
N GLY A 60 11.00 -14.21 9.70
CA GLY A 60 11.64 -13.48 10.78
C GLY A 60 10.66 -13.07 11.88
N MET A 61 9.47 -12.58 11.50
CA MET A 61 8.42 -12.22 12.45
C MET A 61 7.84 -13.44 13.17
N GLY A 62 7.68 -14.58 12.49
CA GLY A 62 7.26 -15.83 13.12
C GLY A 62 8.27 -16.34 14.15
N VAL A 63 9.57 -16.31 13.81
CA VAL A 63 10.65 -16.66 14.74
C VAL A 63 10.68 -15.70 15.92
N LEU A 64 10.55 -14.40 15.66
CA LEU A 64 10.52 -13.37 16.70
C LEU A 64 9.34 -13.56 17.66
N ALA A 65 8.15 -13.86 17.13
CA ALA A 65 6.97 -14.16 17.95
C ALA A 65 7.19 -15.41 18.82
N ALA A 66 7.76 -16.48 18.23
CA ALA A 66 8.10 -17.69 18.97
C ALA A 66 9.10 -17.44 20.11
N TRP A 67 10.03 -16.49 19.93
CA TRP A 67 11.01 -16.13 20.95
C TRP A 67 10.45 -15.18 22.02
N LEU A 68 9.71 -14.15 21.64
CA LEU A 68 9.21 -13.12 22.56
C LEU A 68 7.98 -13.58 23.36
N VAL A 69 7.08 -14.32 22.71
CA VAL A 69 5.77 -14.68 23.26
C VAL A 69 5.43 -16.17 23.07
N PRO A 70 6.33 -17.10 23.45
CA PRO A 70 6.16 -18.55 23.25
C PRO A 70 4.83 -19.08 23.81
N ALA A 71 4.39 -18.53 24.95
CA ALA A 71 3.15 -18.94 25.62
C ALA A 71 1.88 -18.60 24.83
N PHE A 72 1.96 -17.74 23.80
CA PHE A 72 0.82 -17.32 22.99
C PHE A 72 0.69 -18.09 21.67
N ALA A 73 1.56 -19.07 21.40
CA ALA A 73 1.43 -19.95 20.25
C ALA A 73 0.04 -20.61 20.24
N GLY A 74 -0.75 -20.38 19.19
CA GLY A 74 -2.10 -20.93 19.06
C GLY A 74 -3.14 -20.38 20.05
N ALA A 75 -2.84 -19.31 20.79
CA ALA A 75 -3.75 -18.77 21.81
C ALA A 75 -5.11 -18.32 21.28
N GLY A 76 -5.19 -17.96 20.00
CA GLY A 76 -6.40 -17.60 19.28
C GLY A 76 -7.04 -18.74 18.48
N ALA A 77 -6.57 -19.99 18.60
CA ALA A 77 -7.06 -21.11 17.80
C ALA A 77 -8.54 -21.44 18.04
N THR A 78 -9.09 -21.08 19.20
CA THR A 78 -10.51 -21.28 19.55
C THR A 78 -11.38 -20.05 19.28
N VAL A 79 -10.79 -18.94 18.79
CA VAL A 79 -11.55 -17.72 18.46
C VAL A 79 -12.47 -18.01 17.27
N PRO A 80 -13.78 -17.74 17.37
CA PRO A 80 -14.71 -17.89 16.26
C PRO A 80 -14.23 -17.13 15.01
N LEU A 81 -14.38 -17.73 13.84
CA LEU A 81 -13.83 -17.19 12.59
C LEU A 81 -14.21 -15.71 12.34
N TRP A 82 -15.47 -15.33 12.56
CA TRP A 82 -15.91 -13.95 12.35
C TRP A 82 -15.22 -12.95 13.29
N GLN A 83 -14.92 -13.35 14.53
CA GLN A 83 -14.15 -12.56 15.48
C GLN A 83 -12.70 -12.49 15.03
N ALA A 84 -12.14 -13.60 14.55
CA ALA A 84 -10.78 -13.63 14.07
C ALA A 84 -10.59 -12.67 12.88
N VAL A 85 -11.52 -12.67 11.91
CA VAL A 85 -11.55 -11.71 10.81
C VAL A 85 -11.65 -10.29 11.33
N LEU A 86 -12.60 -9.98 12.20
CA LEU A 86 -12.80 -8.61 12.70
C LEU A 86 -11.57 -8.09 13.44
N ILE A 87 -11.00 -8.90 14.35
CA ILE A 87 -9.81 -8.55 15.13
C ILE A 87 -8.63 -8.33 14.20
N SER A 88 -8.35 -9.26 13.29
CA SER A 88 -7.19 -9.11 12.40
C SER A 88 -7.37 -7.96 11.41
N PHE A 89 -8.56 -7.77 10.84
CA PHE A 89 -8.86 -6.70 9.89
C PHE A 89 -8.70 -5.31 10.53
N VAL A 90 -9.34 -5.07 11.67
CA VAL A 90 -9.25 -3.77 12.35
C VAL A 90 -7.83 -3.49 12.84
N SER A 91 -7.13 -4.51 13.35
CA SER A 91 -5.74 -4.37 13.77
C SER A 91 -4.82 -4.04 12.60
N LEU A 92 -5.00 -4.72 11.45
CA LEU A 92 -4.27 -4.45 10.21
C LEU A 92 -4.50 -3.02 9.72
N GLU A 93 -5.76 -2.58 9.62
CA GLU A 93 -6.12 -1.22 9.20
C GLU A 93 -5.51 -0.15 10.12
N PHE A 94 -5.61 -0.34 11.44
CA PHE A 94 -5.11 0.62 12.40
C PHE A 94 -3.59 0.76 12.37
N VAL A 95 -2.86 -0.36 12.36
CA VAL A 95 -1.39 -0.31 12.27
C VAL A 95 -0.96 0.21 10.90
N PHE A 96 -1.66 -0.16 9.81
CA PHE A 96 -1.40 0.38 8.49
C PHE A 96 -1.57 1.90 8.44
N TYR A 97 -2.68 2.42 8.99
CA TYR A 97 -2.94 3.86 9.07
C TYR A 97 -1.75 4.61 9.68
N TRP A 98 -1.21 4.14 10.81
CA TRP A 98 -0.11 4.81 11.49
C TRP A 98 1.22 4.71 10.73
N VAL A 99 1.60 3.52 10.26
CA VAL A 99 2.81 3.35 9.45
C VAL A 99 2.74 4.21 8.20
N HIS A 100 1.59 4.23 7.53
CA HIS A 100 1.37 4.99 6.33
C HIS A 100 1.41 6.49 6.61
N ARG A 101 0.76 6.97 7.68
CA ARG A 101 0.86 8.36 8.10
C ARG A 101 2.30 8.78 8.41
N TRP A 102 3.03 7.98 9.19
CA TRP A 102 4.43 8.25 9.55
C TRP A 102 5.35 8.27 8.33
N SER A 103 5.09 7.42 7.33
CA SER A 103 5.86 7.46 6.08
C SER A 103 5.66 8.77 5.34
N HIS A 104 4.47 9.37 5.38
CA HIS A 104 4.19 10.68 4.80
C HIS A 104 4.70 11.86 5.64
N GLU A 105 4.73 11.75 6.97
CA GLU A 105 5.29 12.79 7.85
C GLU A 105 6.78 13.03 7.57
N GLY A 106 7.49 11.98 7.14
CA GLY A 106 8.89 12.03 6.68
C GLY A 106 9.15 12.85 5.41
N GLN A 107 8.13 13.33 4.69
CA GLN A 107 8.32 14.00 3.40
C GLN A 107 9.18 15.28 3.47
N LYS A 108 9.20 15.95 4.63
CA LYS A 108 10.01 17.15 4.84
C LYS A 108 11.48 16.77 4.95
N LYS A 109 12.32 17.42 4.13
CA LYS A 109 13.78 17.26 4.19
C LYS A 109 14.31 17.55 5.60
N GLY A 110 15.15 16.68 6.12
CA GLY A 110 15.71 16.75 7.47
C GLY A 110 14.79 16.19 8.57
N HIS A 111 13.59 15.70 8.24
CA HIS A 111 12.77 14.99 9.20
C HIS A 111 13.41 13.64 9.57
N TRP A 112 13.29 13.22 10.82
CA TRP A 112 13.90 11.97 11.30
C TRP A 112 13.31 10.71 10.64
N LEU A 113 12.13 10.82 10.03
CA LEU A 113 11.48 9.79 9.19
C LEU A 113 11.69 9.99 7.68
N GLU A 114 12.60 10.85 7.24
CA GLU A 114 12.85 11.08 5.79
C GLU A 114 13.18 9.79 5.04
N TRP A 115 13.89 8.87 5.70
CA TRP A 115 14.20 7.56 5.13
C TRP A 115 12.93 6.72 4.88
N LEU A 116 11.94 6.77 5.76
CA LEU A 116 10.69 6.02 5.62
C LEU A 116 9.84 6.58 4.49
N TRP A 117 9.82 7.92 4.36
CA TRP A 117 9.24 8.58 3.19
C TRP A 117 9.91 8.11 1.90
N LYS A 118 11.25 8.08 1.82
CA LYS A 118 11.96 7.68 0.60
C LYS A 118 11.63 6.25 0.15
N ILE A 119 11.44 5.33 1.09
CA ILE A 119 10.97 3.96 0.82
C ILE A 119 9.52 3.99 0.31
N HIS A 120 8.63 4.69 1.01
CA HIS A 120 7.22 4.74 0.64
C HIS A 120 6.95 5.53 -0.65
N ARG A 121 7.76 6.56 -0.94
CA ARG A 121 7.66 7.45 -2.09
C ARG A 121 7.67 6.70 -3.42
N THR A 122 8.32 5.53 -3.50
CA THR A 122 8.27 4.66 -4.69
C THR A 122 6.85 4.29 -5.10
N HIS A 123 5.94 4.17 -4.13
CA HIS A 123 4.52 3.96 -4.39
C HIS A 123 3.85 5.22 -4.97
N HIS A 124 4.23 6.40 -4.47
CA HIS A 124 3.71 7.70 -4.91
C HIS A 124 4.35 8.26 -6.18
N SER A 125 5.46 7.70 -6.65
CA SER A 125 6.20 8.22 -7.80
C SER A 125 5.53 7.92 -9.14
N ALA A 126 4.51 7.06 -9.17
CA ALA A 126 3.72 6.82 -10.36
C ALA A 126 3.00 8.10 -10.82
N THR A 127 3.30 8.56 -12.04
CA THR A 127 2.65 9.73 -12.64
C THR A 127 1.29 9.41 -13.26
N GLU A 128 0.93 8.12 -13.32
CA GLU A 128 -0.38 7.62 -13.71
C GLU A 128 -0.80 6.51 -12.74
N ILE A 129 -2.03 6.57 -12.24
CA ILE A 129 -2.62 5.51 -11.42
C ILE A 129 -3.21 4.43 -12.32
N ASN A 130 -2.88 3.18 -12.01
CA ASN A 130 -3.40 1.95 -12.60
C ASN A 130 -3.22 0.81 -11.59
N VAL A 131 -3.80 -0.35 -11.86
CA VAL A 131 -3.83 -1.46 -10.89
C VAL A 131 -2.43 -1.96 -10.47
N THR A 132 -1.41 -1.79 -11.32
CA THR A 132 -0.04 -2.24 -10.98
C THR A 132 0.61 -1.41 -9.88
N VAL A 133 0.10 -0.21 -9.60
CA VAL A 133 0.63 0.67 -8.53
C VAL A 133 0.52 0.01 -7.15
N VAL A 134 -0.44 -0.91 -6.95
CA VAL A 134 -0.52 -1.77 -5.75
C VAL A 134 0.79 -2.52 -5.49
N GLN A 135 1.51 -2.89 -6.56
CA GLN A 135 2.79 -3.62 -6.49
C GLN A 135 4.02 -2.73 -6.70
N ARG A 136 3.85 -1.43 -6.95
CA ARG A 136 4.96 -0.47 -7.05
C ARG A 136 5.45 -0.10 -5.65
N GLN A 137 6.18 -1.00 -5.03
CA GLN A 137 6.67 -0.84 -3.66
C GLN A 137 8.19 -1.01 -3.63
N ASN A 138 8.91 -0.10 -2.97
CA ASN A 138 10.34 -0.28 -2.70
C ASN A 138 10.59 -1.67 -2.09
N ILE A 139 11.72 -2.31 -2.40
CA ILE A 139 11.97 -3.71 -2.00
C ILE A 139 12.09 -3.90 -0.48
N PHE A 140 12.31 -2.82 0.26
CA PHE A 140 12.36 -2.80 1.72
C PHE A 140 11.03 -2.40 2.36
N TRP A 141 9.99 -2.08 1.58
CA TRP A 141 8.69 -1.68 2.13
C TRP A 141 8.07 -2.76 3.02
N ALA A 142 8.27 -4.05 2.70
CA ALA A 142 7.76 -5.14 3.54
C ALA A 142 8.41 -5.20 4.94
N LEU A 143 9.56 -4.55 5.15
CA LEU A 143 10.19 -4.38 6.47
C LEU A 143 9.49 -3.32 7.33
N PHE A 144 8.49 -2.59 6.80
CA PHE A 144 7.79 -1.53 7.54
C PHE A 144 6.28 -1.65 7.37
N SER A 145 5.81 -2.27 6.29
CA SER A 145 4.40 -2.51 6.01
C SER A 145 3.84 -3.59 6.92
N PRO A 146 2.76 -3.31 7.69
CA PRO A 146 2.28 -4.22 8.72
C PRO A 146 1.59 -5.47 8.19
N HIS A 147 1.26 -5.54 6.91
CA HIS A 147 0.56 -6.68 6.32
C HIS A 147 1.25 -8.02 6.64
N ILE A 148 2.54 -8.14 6.31
CA ILE A 148 3.26 -9.41 6.47
C ILE A 148 3.55 -9.72 7.94
N TRP A 149 3.77 -8.70 8.77
CA TRP A 149 3.98 -8.83 10.21
C TRP A 149 2.74 -9.38 10.91
N MET A 150 1.59 -8.79 10.60
CA MET A 150 0.32 -9.16 11.20
C MET A 150 -0.15 -10.51 10.69
N VAL A 151 0.08 -10.83 9.40
CA VAL A 151 -0.13 -12.20 8.89
C VAL A 151 0.68 -13.21 9.68
N ALA A 152 1.99 -12.97 9.89
CA ALA A 152 2.83 -13.87 10.67
C ALA A 152 2.34 -13.98 12.13
N LEU A 153 2.00 -12.86 12.77
CA LEU A 153 1.57 -12.81 14.16
C LEU A 153 0.22 -13.50 14.40
N PHE A 154 -0.80 -13.20 13.59
CA PHE A 154 -2.12 -13.84 13.71
C PHE A 154 -2.07 -15.32 13.32
N THR A 155 -1.23 -15.69 12.35
CA THR A 155 -0.97 -17.10 12.04
C THR A 155 -0.33 -17.80 13.25
N TYR A 156 0.65 -17.17 13.89
CA TYR A 156 1.30 -17.69 15.10
C TYR A 156 0.32 -17.88 16.27
N PHE A 157 -0.63 -16.96 16.43
CA PHE A 157 -1.73 -17.10 17.39
C PHE A 157 -2.79 -18.13 16.98
N GLY A 158 -2.69 -18.77 15.83
CA GLY A 158 -3.64 -19.80 15.37
C GLY A 158 -4.89 -19.24 14.67
N MET A 159 -4.90 -17.96 14.31
CA MET A 159 -6.03 -17.27 13.64
C MET A 159 -5.86 -17.23 12.11
N VAL A 160 -5.38 -18.32 11.52
CA VAL A 160 -4.91 -18.41 10.13
C VAL A 160 -5.99 -17.98 9.13
N SER A 161 -7.19 -18.54 9.21
CA SER A 161 -8.28 -18.20 8.28
C SER A 161 -8.81 -16.79 8.48
N GLY A 162 -8.83 -16.29 9.72
CA GLY A 162 -9.25 -14.91 10.01
C GLY A 162 -8.36 -13.88 9.32
N VAL A 163 -7.04 -14.03 9.45
CA VAL A 163 -6.08 -13.11 8.83
C VAL A 163 -5.99 -13.31 7.32
N ALA A 164 -6.15 -14.54 6.81
CA ALA A 164 -6.21 -14.81 5.38
C ALA A 164 -7.40 -14.11 4.71
N ILE A 165 -8.62 -14.23 5.27
CA ILE A 165 -9.81 -13.53 4.77
C ILE A 165 -9.62 -12.02 4.87
N SER A 166 -9.08 -11.51 5.98
CA SER A 166 -8.81 -10.08 6.14
C SER A 166 -7.88 -9.55 5.04
N MET A 167 -6.80 -10.27 4.74
CA MET A 167 -5.88 -9.94 3.66
C MET A 167 -6.53 -9.97 2.27
N VAL A 168 -7.43 -10.92 2.02
CA VAL A 168 -8.22 -10.96 0.78
C VAL A 168 -9.07 -9.69 0.64
N VAL A 169 -9.81 -9.33 1.69
CA VAL A 169 -10.64 -8.11 1.71
C VAL A 169 -9.79 -6.87 1.45
N LEU A 170 -8.69 -6.71 2.20
CA LEU A 170 -7.75 -5.59 2.06
C LEU A 170 -7.21 -5.50 0.63
N TYR A 171 -6.77 -6.62 0.06
CA TYR A 171 -6.17 -6.63 -1.27
C TYR A 171 -7.20 -6.36 -2.37
N VAL A 172 -8.40 -6.96 -2.30
CA VAL A 172 -9.48 -6.67 -3.25
C VAL A 172 -9.85 -5.19 -3.20
N TRP A 173 -9.98 -4.62 -2.01
CA TRP A 173 -10.24 -3.20 -1.85
C TRP A 173 -9.13 -2.34 -2.44
N ASN A 174 -7.88 -2.71 -2.19
CA ASN A 174 -6.69 -2.05 -2.70
C ASN A 174 -6.64 -2.08 -4.24
N LEU A 175 -7.02 -3.20 -4.87
CA LEU A 175 -7.19 -3.26 -6.33
C LEU A 175 -8.25 -2.24 -6.80
N LEU A 176 -9.44 -2.22 -6.17
CA LEU A 176 -10.52 -1.32 -6.55
C LEU A 176 -10.13 0.16 -6.44
N THR A 177 -9.42 0.55 -5.38
CA THR A 177 -9.00 1.94 -5.14
C THR A 177 -7.83 2.40 -6.02
N HIS A 178 -7.05 1.47 -6.56
CA HIS A 178 -5.92 1.75 -7.46
C HIS A 178 -6.22 1.57 -8.95
N THR A 179 -7.37 0.99 -9.32
CA THR A 179 -7.73 0.95 -10.73
C THR A 179 -7.81 2.36 -11.29
N HIS A 180 -7.47 2.53 -12.56
CA HIS A 180 -7.61 3.82 -13.24
C HIS A 180 -9.06 4.32 -13.21
N TRP A 181 -10.03 3.39 -13.22
CA TRP A 181 -11.44 3.72 -13.20
C TRP A 181 -11.90 4.14 -11.82
N ARG A 182 -12.18 5.43 -11.70
CA ARG A 182 -12.82 6.00 -10.51
C ARG A 182 -14.33 5.90 -10.65
N PHE A 183 -14.84 4.68 -10.52
CA PHE A 183 -16.28 4.38 -10.67
C PHE A 183 -17.15 5.18 -9.68
N ASP A 184 -16.57 5.67 -8.59
CA ASP A 184 -17.22 6.49 -7.58
C ASP A 184 -17.41 7.97 -7.97
N GLN A 185 -16.80 8.47 -9.06
CA GLN A 185 -16.86 9.89 -9.41
C GLN A 185 -18.28 10.41 -9.60
N ALA A 186 -19.15 9.63 -10.23
CA ALA A 186 -20.54 10.01 -10.48
C ALA A 186 -21.35 10.13 -9.19
N LEU A 187 -20.86 9.54 -8.09
CA LEU A 187 -21.51 9.50 -6.79
C LEU A 187 -21.11 10.67 -5.88
N LEU A 188 -20.00 11.38 -6.19
CA LEU A 188 -19.47 12.47 -5.34
C LEU A 188 -20.44 13.65 -5.16
N LYS A 189 -21.44 13.79 -6.04
CA LYS A 189 -22.51 14.80 -5.96
C LYS A 189 -23.56 14.49 -4.90
N TYR A 190 -23.66 13.25 -4.41
CA TYR A 190 -24.70 12.84 -3.45
C TYR A 190 -24.18 12.98 -2.01
N PRO A 191 -24.86 13.74 -1.14
CA PRO A 191 -24.45 13.91 0.27
C PRO A 191 -24.33 12.61 1.04
N ALA A 192 -25.23 11.64 0.80
CA ALA A 192 -25.17 10.33 1.44
C ALA A 192 -23.89 9.55 1.10
N PHE A 193 -23.44 9.62 -0.16
CA PHE A 193 -22.18 9.00 -0.56
C PHE A 193 -20.98 9.69 0.10
N ARG A 194 -21.02 11.03 0.19
CA ARG A 194 -19.98 11.80 0.91
C ARG A 194 -19.93 11.45 2.40
N ALA A 195 -21.05 11.07 3.01
CA ALA A 195 -21.05 10.57 4.39
C ALA A 195 -20.35 9.20 4.49
N ILE A 196 -20.58 8.29 3.54
CA ILE A 196 -19.88 6.98 3.49
C ILE A 196 -18.35 7.16 3.40
N MET A 197 -17.88 8.18 2.68
CA MET A 197 -16.45 8.51 2.57
C MET A 197 -15.77 8.85 3.91
N HIS A 198 -16.51 9.07 5.00
CA HIS A 198 -15.95 9.25 6.35
C HIS A 198 -15.67 7.92 7.07
N ILE A 199 -16.15 6.81 6.52
CA ILE A 199 -16.00 5.47 7.08
C ILE A 199 -15.10 4.61 6.19
N VAL A 200 -15.23 4.73 4.87
CA VAL A 200 -14.54 3.89 3.88
C VAL A 200 -13.73 4.74 2.89
N ILE A 201 -12.50 4.32 2.58
CA ILE A 201 -11.64 4.88 1.55
C ILE A 201 -12.19 4.52 0.17
N THR A 202 -12.51 5.51 -0.65
CA THR A 202 -13.00 5.29 -2.02
C THR A 202 -11.89 5.50 -3.06
N PRO A 203 -12.06 5.04 -4.32
CA PRO A 203 -11.11 5.32 -5.38
C PRO A 203 -10.80 6.82 -5.53
N SER A 204 -11.80 7.70 -5.46
CA SER A 204 -11.55 9.14 -5.53
C SER A 204 -10.68 9.65 -4.37
N MET A 205 -10.89 9.16 -3.14
CA MET A 205 -10.07 9.52 -1.97
C MET A 205 -8.62 9.03 -2.13
N HIS A 206 -8.45 7.80 -2.59
CA HIS A 206 -7.13 7.20 -2.79
C HIS A 206 -6.35 7.88 -3.91
N HIS A 207 -7.02 8.21 -5.02
CA HIS A 207 -6.40 9.00 -6.08
C HIS A 207 -6.02 10.41 -5.58
N ALA A 208 -6.85 11.05 -4.75
CA ALA A 208 -6.48 12.32 -4.12
C ALA A 208 -5.23 12.18 -3.25
N HIS A 209 -5.09 11.08 -2.53
CA HIS A 209 -3.89 10.72 -1.76
C HIS A 209 -2.65 10.47 -2.64
N HIS A 210 -2.80 9.97 -3.85
CA HIS A 210 -1.67 9.89 -4.81
C HIS A 210 -1.43 11.18 -5.59
N GLY A 211 -2.35 12.14 -5.50
CA GLY A 211 -2.40 13.30 -6.36
C GLY A 211 -1.98 14.60 -5.68
N PHE A 212 -1.66 15.59 -6.52
CA PHE A 212 -1.40 16.96 -6.09
C PHE A 212 -2.02 17.98 -7.04
N GLY A 213 -2.04 19.24 -6.60
CA GLY A 213 -2.75 20.33 -7.29
C GLY A 213 -4.26 20.29 -7.02
N LYS A 214 -5.07 20.64 -8.02
CA LYS A 214 -6.54 20.67 -7.88
C LYS A 214 -7.05 19.27 -7.52
N ASN A 215 -7.85 19.15 -6.47
CA ASN A 215 -8.39 17.90 -5.92
C ASN A 215 -7.36 16.85 -5.46
N GLY A 216 -6.06 17.17 -5.46
CA GLY A 216 -5.00 16.29 -4.94
C GLY A 216 -4.57 16.72 -3.53
N LYS A 217 -4.42 15.76 -2.62
CA LYS A 217 -3.99 15.94 -1.23
C LYS A 217 -3.16 14.74 -0.77
N MET A 218 -1.88 14.74 -1.15
CA MET A 218 -0.98 13.61 -0.90
C MET A 218 -0.83 13.20 0.57
N TYR A 219 -0.91 14.17 1.49
CA TYR A 219 -0.69 13.94 2.92
C TYR A 219 -2.01 13.87 3.70
N ARG A 220 -2.98 13.10 3.18
CA ARG A 220 -4.34 12.88 3.73
C ARG A 220 -4.82 11.49 3.31
N ASN A 221 -5.83 10.92 3.98
CA ASN A 221 -6.41 9.61 3.65
C ASN A 221 -5.39 8.45 3.69
N TYR A 222 -4.92 8.10 4.89
CA TYR A 222 -3.90 7.08 5.11
C TYR A 222 -4.47 5.66 5.33
N GLY A 223 -5.77 5.51 5.59
CA GLY A 223 -6.41 4.20 5.68
C GLY A 223 -6.28 3.39 4.38
N LEU A 224 -6.37 2.06 4.47
CA LEU A 224 -6.39 1.21 3.28
C LEU A 224 -7.84 0.99 2.81
N CYS A 225 -8.68 0.44 3.69
CA CYS A 225 -10.12 0.32 3.50
C CYS A 225 -10.89 1.36 4.31
N LEU A 226 -10.45 1.67 5.53
CA LEU A 226 -11.22 2.46 6.48
C LEU A 226 -10.72 3.90 6.57
N SER A 227 -11.55 4.86 6.18
CA SER A 227 -11.28 6.28 6.38
C SER A 227 -11.73 6.78 7.76
N VAL A 228 -12.31 5.91 8.59
CA VAL A 228 -12.70 6.25 9.96
C VAL A 228 -11.51 6.73 10.80
N PHE A 229 -10.32 6.12 10.63
CA PHE A 229 -9.11 6.57 11.31
C PHE A 229 -8.66 7.93 10.80
N ASP A 230 -8.77 8.18 9.49
CA ASP A 230 -8.54 9.50 8.93
C ASP A 230 -9.50 10.55 9.50
N TRP A 231 -10.77 10.19 9.71
CA TRP A 231 -11.73 11.09 10.32
C TRP A 231 -11.40 11.36 11.79
N MET A 232 -11.15 10.31 12.58
CA MET A 232 -10.82 10.39 14.00
C MET A 232 -9.55 11.22 14.27
N PHE A 233 -8.52 11.04 13.44
CA PHE A 233 -7.22 11.69 13.63
C PHE A 233 -7.02 12.94 12.76
N GLY A 234 -8.10 13.43 12.14
CA GLY A 234 -8.12 14.70 11.43
C GLY A 234 -7.31 14.73 10.13
N THR A 235 -7.12 13.58 9.47
CA THR A 235 -6.41 13.41 8.18
C THR A 235 -7.34 13.13 7.00
N LEU A 236 -8.66 13.09 7.23
CA LEU A 236 -9.67 12.90 6.18
C LEU A 236 -9.68 14.05 5.17
N PHE A 237 -9.74 13.69 3.88
CA PHE A 237 -9.99 14.60 2.78
C PHE A 237 -10.98 13.98 1.80
N VAL A 238 -12.11 14.66 1.60
CA VAL A 238 -13.13 14.28 0.62
C VAL A 238 -12.96 15.13 -0.64
N PRO A 239 -12.43 14.57 -1.77
CA PRO A 239 -12.22 15.33 -3.00
C PRO A 239 -13.52 15.59 -3.76
N ASP A 240 -13.56 16.70 -4.50
CA ASP A 240 -14.68 17.05 -5.39
C ASP A 240 -14.46 16.65 -6.85
N GLY A 241 -13.41 15.88 -7.14
CA GLY A 241 -13.13 15.42 -8.49
C GLY A 241 -11.75 14.82 -8.70
N LYS A 242 -11.29 14.81 -9.97
CA LYS A 242 -9.98 14.24 -10.35
C LYS A 242 -8.83 15.13 -9.88
N PRO A 243 -7.78 14.55 -9.25
CA PRO A 243 -6.51 15.24 -9.04
C PRO A 243 -5.93 15.72 -10.37
N SER A 244 -5.47 16.96 -10.43
CA SER A 244 -4.88 17.49 -11.67
C SER A 244 -3.60 16.76 -12.09
N ARG A 245 -2.85 16.20 -11.14
CA ARG A 245 -1.56 15.55 -11.35
C ARG A 245 -1.38 14.41 -10.36
N TYR A 246 -0.67 13.36 -10.77
CA TYR A 246 -0.13 12.31 -9.91
C TYR A 246 1.39 12.34 -9.91
N GLY A 247 2.00 11.57 -9.03
CA GLY A 247 3.44 11.56 -8.83
C GLY A 247 3.85 12.45 -7.66
N VAL A 248 5.15 12.48 -7.37
CA VAL A 248 5.73 13.31 -6.32
C VAL A 248 6.07 14.69 -6.91
N PRO A 249 5.67 15.81 -6.28
CA PRO A 249 6.07 17.14 -6.72
C PRO A 249 7.60 17.32 -6.73
N GLY A 250 8.15 17.90 -7.79
CA GLY A 250 9.58 18.18 -7.91
C GLY A 250 10.34 17.15 -8.75
N GLU A 251 11.63 16.97 -8.43
CA GLU A 251 12.51 16.04 -9.15
C GLU A 251 12.07 14.58 -8.94
N GLN A 252 11.98 13.84 -10.04
CA GLN A 252 11.68 12.42 -10.00
C GLN A 252 12.96 11.64 -9.65
N PRO A 253 12.94 10.79 -8.62
CA PRO A 253 14.09 9.97 -8.27
C PRO A 253 14.47 9.04 -9.44
N HIS A 254 15.71 8.62 -9.49
CA HIS A 254 16.15 7.58 -10.42
C HIS A 254 15.51 6.23 -10.03
N TRP A 255 15.22 5.35 -11.01
CA TRP A 255 14.54 4.07 -10.75
C TRP A 255 15.29 3.20 -9.73
N ALA A 256 16.62 3.27 -9.71
CA ALA A 256 17.42 2.50 -8.76
C ALA A 256 17.26 3.00 -7.32
N GLU A 257 17.11 4.32 -7.11
CA GLU A 257 16.80 4.88 -5.80
C GLU A 257 15.39 4.45 -5.35
N GLU A 258 14.42 4.46 -6.26
CA GLU A 258 13.06 3.99 -5.96
C GLU A 258 13.04 2.51 -5.56
N ALA A 259 13.78 1.65 -6.27
CA ALA A 259 13.81 0.23 -5.98
C ALA A 259 14.61 -0.10 -4.71
N PHE A 260 15.81 0.50 -4.56
CA PHE A 260 16.84 0.00 -3.66
C PHE A 260 17.18 0.93 -2.49
N TYR A 261 16.68 2.17 -2.41
CA TYR A 261 16.95 3.02 -1.24
C TYR A 261 16.60 2.27 0.07
N PRO A 262 17.47 2.29 1.11
CA PRO A 262 18.64 3.17 1.30
C PRO A 262 19.95 2.68 0.67
N LEU A 263 19.96 1.57 -0.07
CA LEU A 263 21.13 1.14 -0.81
C LEU A 263 21.34 2.08 -2.01
N ASN A 264 22.40 2.90 -1.97
CA ASN A 264 22.79 3.80 -3.06
C ASN A 264 23.41 3.02 -4.23
N LEU A 265 22.63 2.12 -4.82
CA LEU A 265 23.02 1.32 -5.97
C LEU A 265 22.69 2.10 -7.24
N LEU A 266 23.69 2.28 -8.12
CA LEU A 266 23.49 2.76 -9.50
C LEU A 266 22.88 4.17 -9.65
N THR A 267 22.64 4.92 -8.56
CA THR A 267 22.40 6.36 -8.63
C THR A 267 23.65 7.01 -9.20
N PRO A 268 23.59 7.68 -10.37
CA PRO A 268 24.69 8.53 -10.80
C PRO A 268 24.91 9.50 -9.64
N THR A 269 26.12 9.57 -9.09
CA THR A 269 26.52 10.74 -8.31
C THR A 269 26.20 11.93 -9.20
N GLN A 270 25.19 12.72 -8.84
CA GLN A 270 24.98 14.02 -9.48
C GLN A 270 26.33 14.72 -9.34
N LYS A 271 27.08 14.84 -10.44
CA LYS A 271 28.20 15.77 -10.48
C LYS A 271 27.56 17.09 -10.13
N LYS A 272 27.85 17.61 -8.94
CA LYS A 272 27.65 19.03 -8.66
C LYS A 272 28.45 19.74 -9.74
N GLU A 273 27.78 20.26 -10.77
CA GLU A 273 28.39 21.26 -11.61
C GLU A 273 28.76 22.39 -10.66
N ALA A 274 30.07 22.59 -10.49
CA ALA A 274 30.58 23.74 -9.76
C ALA A 274 29.95 24.97 -10.41
N PRO A 275 29.46 25.96 -9.63
CA PRO A 275 28.95 27.18 -10.21
C PRO A 275 30.04 27.75 -11.12
N ALA A 276 29.67 28.01 -12.37
CA ALA A 276 30.54 28.68 -13.32
C ALA A 276 31.06 29.94 -12.63
N LYS A 277 32.37 30.01 -12.42
CA LYS A 277 33.02 31.23 -11.94
C LYS A 277 32.76 32.29 -13.01
N ALA A 278 31.99 33.31 -12.64
CA ALA A 278 31.95 34.58 -13.35
C ALA A 278 33.27 35.34 -13.12
#